data_AF-A0A1D9GVA7-F1
#
_entry.id   AF-A0A1D9GVA7-F1
#
_cell.length_a   1.000
_cell.length_b   1.000
_cell.length_c   1.000
_cell.angle_alpha   90.00
_cell.angle_beta   90.00
_cell.angle_gamma   90.00
#
_symmetry.space_group_name_H-M   'P 1'
#
loop_
_entity.id
_entity.type
_entity.pdbx_description
1 polymer ?
#
loop_
_entity_poly.entity_id
_entity_poly.type
_entity_poly.pdbx_seq_one_letter_code
_entity_poly.pdbx_strand_id
1 'polypeptide(L)'
;MHPLEDWAETWCHYLHMVDTLETATGYGLILKPPVQHDPSLTDHTPVERSSFQSLVHRWHPLTYAINGLGRSLGVPDAYPFSLSPTVIAKLAFVHRVVHSAARSYKANAGQPQR
;
A
#
# COMPACT_ATOMS: atom_id res chain seq x y z
N MET A 1 -22.64 11.31 -4.76
CA MET A 1 -21.20 11.03 -4.86
C MET A 1 -20.52 12.31 -5.32
N HIS A 2 -19.66 12.91 -4.49
CA HIS A 2 -18.97 14.15 -4.81
C HIS A 2 -17.60 13.85 -5.45
N PRO A 3 -17.32 14.26 -6.70
CA PRO A 3 -16.10 13.85 -7.40
C PRO A 3 -14.80 14.21 -6.67
N LEU A 4 -14.74 15.35 -6.00
CA LEU A 4 -13.55 15.76 -5.25
C LEU A 4 -13.36 14.97 -3.96
N GLU A 5 -14.45 14.46 -3.37
CA GLU A 5 -14.39 13.66 -2.14
C GLU A 5 -13.87 12.26 -2.46
N ASP A 6 -14.43 11.60 -3.47
CA ASP A 6 -13.95 10.29 -3.95
C ASP A 6 -12.46 10.35 -4.37
N TRP A 7 -12.05 11.48 -4.95
CA TRP A 7 -10.64 11.71 -5.26
C TRP A 7 -9.79 11.83 -3.99
N ALA A 8 -10.20 12.62 -3.01
CA ALA A 8 -9.48 12.76 -1.74
C ALA A 8 -9.41 11.43 -0.97
N GLU A 9 -10.49 10.65 -0.93
CA GLU A 9 -10.52 9.31 -0.34
C GLU A 9 -9.56 8.35 -1.03
N THR A 10 -9.45 8.40 -2.35
CA THR A 10 -8.49 7.58 -3.11
C THR A 10 -7.05 7.89 -2.69
N TRP A 11 -6.69 9.17 -2.53
CA TRP A 11 -5.37 9.57 -2.04
C TRP A 11 -5.12 9.13 -0.61
N CYS A 12 -6.07 9.40 0.27
CA CYS A 12 -6.01 9.01 1.67
C CYS A 12 -5.74 7.51 1.80
N HIS A 13 -6.47 6.70 1.03
CA HIS A 13 -6.29 5.27 0.99
C HIS A 13 -4.90 4.88 0.49
N TYR A 14 -4.45 5.44 -0.64
CA TYR A 14 -3.13 5.14 -1.18
C TYR A 14 -2.01 5.40 -0.16
N LEU A 15 -2.05 6.55 0.52
CA LEU A 15 -1.08 6.92 1.55
C LEU A 15 -1.16 5.97 2.74
N HIS A 16 -2.37 5.66 3.22
CA HIS A 16 -2.56 4.71 4.32
C HIS A 16 -1.99 3.33 4.01
N MET A 17 -2.20 2.82 2.78
CA MET A 17 -1.65 1.55 2.33
C MET A 17 -0.11 1.57 2.33
N VAL A 18 0.50 2.63 1.76
CA VAL A 18 1.95 2.80 1.68
C VAL A 18 2.59 2.89 3.07
N ASP A 19 2.07 3.75 3.95
CA ASP A 19 2.61 3.97 5.30
C ASP A 19 2.52 2.70 6.16
N THR A 20 1.41 1.98 6.04
CA THR A 20 1.20 0.73 6.78
C THR A 20 2.13 -0.37 6.28
N LEU A 21 2.33 -0.47 4.96
CA LEU A 21 3.29 -1.40 4.35
C LEU A 21 4.74 -1.06 4.71
N GLU A 22 5.09 0.22 4.75
CA GLU A 22 6.40 0.69 5.18
C GLU A 22 6.65 0.35 6.65
N THR A 23 5.66 0.58 7.51
CA THR A 23 5.70 0.20 8.93
C THR A 23 5.93 -1.30 9.09
N ALA A 24 5.16 -2.14 8.38
CA ALA A 24 5.33 -3.59 8.40
C ALA A 24 6.74 -4.02 7.93
N THR A 25 7.26 -3.39 6.86
CA THR A 25 8.63 -3.62 6.37
C THR A 25 9.66 -3.22 7.43
N GLY A 26 9.51 -2.06 8.07
CA GLY A 26 10.43 -1.55 9.09
C GLY A 26 10.51 -2.43 10.33
N TYR A 27 9.42 -3.08 10.72
CA TYR A 27 9.41 -4.07 11.79
C TYR A 27 9.87 -5.48 11.36
N GLY A 28 10.20 -5.69 10.09
CA GLY A 28 10.58 -7.01 9.57
C GLY A 28 9.45 -8.03 9.63
N LEU A 29 8.18 -7.59 9.52
CA LEU A 29 7.03 -8.48 9.62
C LEU A 29 6.99 -9.45 8.44
N ILE A 30 6.97 -10.74 8.75
CA ILE A 30 6.83 -11.82 7.77
C ILE A 30 5.54 -12.60 8.04
N LEU A 31 4.74 -12.80 7.00
CA LEU A 31 3.57 -13.67 7.02
C LEU A 31 3.79 -14.82 6.05
N LYS A 32 4.07 -16.00 6.59
CA LYS A 32 4.32 -17.22 5.80
C LYS A 32 3.29 -18.29 6.18
N PRO A 33 2.15 -18.36 5.48
CA PRO A 33 1.16 -19.39 5.74
C PRO A 33 1.70 -20.79 5.41
N PRO A 34 1.21 -21.85 6.09
CA PRO A 34 1.66 -23.22 5.85
C PRO A 34 1.17 -23.77 4.49
N VAL A 35 0.05 -23.25 3.97
CA VAL A 35 -0.49 -23.60 2.66
C VAL A 35 0.17 -22.72 1.60
N GLN A 36 0.81 -23.33 0.60
CA GLN A 36 1.63 -22.61 -0.39
C GLN A 36 0.84 -21.59 -1.25
N HIS A 37 -0.48 -21.76 -1.36
CA HIS A 37 -1.34 -20.88 -2.17
C HIS A 37 -1.95 -19.72 -1.39
N ASP A 38 -1.77 -19.68 -0.07
CA ASP A 38 -2.30 -18.60 0.74
C ASP A 38 -1.47 -17.32 0.54
N PRO A 39 -2.11 -16.14 0.58
CA PRO A 39 -1.40 -14.86 0.49
C PRO A 39 -0.28 -14.77 1.55
N SER A 40 0.93 -14.41 1.10
CA SER A 40 2.10 -14.28 1.97
C SER A 40 2.72 -12.90 1.89
N LEU A 41 3.32 -12.46 2.99
CA LEU A 41 4.09 -11.23 3.10
C LEU A 41 5.54 -11.61 3.40
N THR A 42 6.35 -11.75 2.35
CA THR A 42 7.78 -12.10 2.45
C THR A 42 8.69 -11.09 1.73
N ASP A 43 8.09 -10.23 0.90
CA ASP A 43 8.79 -9.17 0.17
C ASP A 43 8.99 -7.94 1.08
N HIS A 44 10.26 -7.64 1.38
CA HIS A 44 10.70 -6.48 2.15
C HIS A 44 11.31 -5.38 1.28
N THR A 45 11.05 -5.39 -0.03
CA THR A 45 11.47 -4.29 -0.92
C THR A 45 10.96 -2.97 -0.35
N PRO A 46 11.81 -1.93 -0.21
CA PRO A 46 11.38 -0.61 0.24
C PRO A 46 10.21 -0.11 -0.61
N VAL A 47 9.21 0.50 0.02
CA VAL A 47 7.95 0.85 -0.65
C VAL A 47 8.19 1.80 -1.82
N GLU A 48 9.16 2.70 -1.69
CA GLU A 48 9.57 3.65 -2.74
C GLU A 48 10.20 2.98 -3.98
N ARG A 49 10.61 1.70 -3.87
CA ARG A 49 11.19 0.90 -4.96
C ARG A 49 10.24 -0.20 -5.45
N SER A 50 9.14 -0.43 -4.75
CA SER A 50 8.15 -1.46 -5.10
C SER A 50 7.26 -1.04 -6.26
N SER A 51 6.93 -2.00 -7.12
CA SER A 51 5.85 -1.80 -8.10
C SER A 51 4.50 -1.78 -7.40
N PHE A 52 3.51 -1.08 -7.97
CA PHE A 52 2.15 -1.08 -7.43
C PHE A 52 1.57 -2.50 -7.25
N GLN A 53 1.86 -3.42 -8.17
CA GLN A 53 1.43 -4.82 -8.05
C GLN A 53 2.04 -5.51 -6.82
N SER A 54 3.33 -5.30 -6.55
CA SER A 54 3.96 -5.79 -5.31
C SER A 54 3.26 -5.22 -4.08
N LEU A 55 2.93 -3.92 -4.06
CA LEU A 55 2.21 -3.30 -2.93
C LEU A 55 0.84 -3.93 -2.70
N VAL A 56 0.04 -4.13 -3.77
CA VAL A 56 -1.29 -4.77 -3.67
C VAL A 56 -1.16 -6.23 -3.19
N HIS A 57 -0.21 -6.99 -3.73
CA HIS A 57 0.04 -8.37 -3.29
C HIS A 57 0.43 -8.46 -1.81
N ARG A 58 1.21 -7.50 -1.31
CA ARG A 58 1.60 -7.39 0.10
C ARG A 58 0.46 -6.89 1.00
N TRP A 59 -0.43 -6.05 0.47
CA TRP A 59 -1.54 -5.45 1.22
C TRP A 59 -2.57 -6.47 1.69
N HIS A 60 -2.92 -7.44 0.83
CA HIS A 60 -3.90 -8.48 1.13
C HIS A 60 -3.56 -9.33 2.37
N PRO A 61 -2.39 -10.00 2.46
CA PRO A 61 -2.04 -10.79 3.64
C PRO A 61 -1.89 -9.93 4.89
N LEU A 62 -1.42 -8.68 4.75
CA LEU A 62 -1.24 -7.78 5.87
C LEU A 62 -2.57 -7.39 6.51
N THR A 63 -3.56 -6.99 5.70
CA THR A 63 -4.90 -6.64 6.20
C THR A 63 -5.60 -7.84 6.83
N TYR A 64 -5.42 -9.05 6.27
CA TYR A 64 -5.91 -10.28 6.88
C TYR A 64 -5.30 -10.52 8.27
N ALA A 65 -3.98 -10.37 8.42
CA ALA A 65 -3.30 -10.53 9.69
C ALA A 65 -3.72 -9.47 10.71
N ILE A 66 -3.81 -8.20 10.31
CA ILE A 66 -4.26 -7.10 11.19
C ILE A 66 -5.67 -7.37 11.72
N ASN A 67 -6.60 -7.73 10.83
CA ASN A 67 -7.98 -8.04 11.24
C ASN A 67 -8.04 -9.29 12.13
N GLY A 68 -7.26 -10.33 11.80
CA GLY A 68 -7.16 -11.54 12.62
C GLY A 68 -6.67 -11.27 14.03
N LEU A 69 -5.58 -10.51 14.15
CA LEU A 69 -5.03 -10.06 15.44
C LEU A 69 -6.03 -9.18 16.20
N GLY A 70 -6.69 -8.26 15.50
CA GLY A 70 -7.74 -7.40 16.06
C GLY A 70 -8.84 -8.24 16.71
N ARG A 71 -9.41 -9.21 16.00
CA ARG A 71 -10.43 -10.12 16.53
C ARG A 71 -9.95 -10.91 17.75
N SER A 72 -8.71 -11.40 17.76
CA SER A 72 -8.12 -12.08 18.92
C SER A 72 -7.99 -11.17 20.15
N LEU A 73 -7.88 -9.86 19.94
CA LEU A 73 -7.83 -8.84 21.00
C LEU A 73 -9.20 -8.22 21.31
N GLY A 74 -10.28 -8.67 20.67
CA GLY A 74 -11.63 -8.09 20.83
C GLY A 74 -11.82 -6.74 20.14
N VAL A 75 -10.91 -6.36 19.24
CA VAL A 75 -10.98 -5.14 18.43
C VAL A 75 -11.74 -5.44 17.12
N PRO A 76 -12.66 -4.57 16.68
CA PRO A 76 -13.29 -4.69 15.36
C PRO A 76 -12.27 -4.72 14.22
N ASP A 77 -12.63 -5.34 13.10
CA ASP A 77 -11.79 -5.37 11.91
C ASP A 77 -11.43 -3.93 11.47
N ALA A 78 -10.14 -3.62 11.45
CA ALA A 78 -9.64 -2.31 11.02
C ALA A 78 -9.85 -2.08 9.52
N TYR A 79 -9.91 -3.17 8.74
CA TYR A 79 -10.06 -3.14 7.30
C TYR A 79 -11.05 -4.21 6.81
N PRO A 80 -12.38 -4.03 7.02
CA PRO A 80 -13.40 -5.07 6.78
C PRO A 80 -13.88 -5.16 5.32
N PHE A 81 -13.06 -4.77 4.34
CA PHE A 81 -13.46 -4.71 2.94
C PHE A 81 -12.34 -5.17 2.00
N SER A 82 -12.72 -5.59 0.80
CA SER A 82 -11.79 -5.93 -0.28
C SER A 82 -11.68 -4.78 -1.28
N LEU A 83 -10.52 -4.67 -1.92
CA LEU A 83 -10.30 -3.70 -2.97
C LEU A 83 -10.94 -4.21 -4.27
N SER A 84 -11.90 -3.46 -4.80
CA SER A 84 -12.48 -3.76 -6.12
C SER A 84 -11.47 -3.45 -7.24
N PRO A 85 -11.58 -4.09 -8.43
CA PRO A 85 -10.71 -3.78 -9.56
C PRO A 85 -10.68 -2.28 -9.92
N THR A 86 -11.82 -1.60 -9.79
CA THR A 86 -11.94 -0.16 -10.03
C THR A 86 -11.12 0.66 -9.04
N VAL A 87 -11.18 0.31 -7.73
CA VAL A 87 -10.38 1.00 -6.71
C VAL A 87 -8.89 0.71 -6.91
N ILE A 88 -8.52 -0.53 -7.23
CA ILE A 88 -7.13 -0.89 -7.57
C ILE A 88 -6.62 -0.03 -8.73
N ALA A 89 -7.43 0.19 -9.77
CA ALA A 89 -7.04 1.05 -10.89
C ALA A 89 -6.85 2.52 -10.48
N LYS A 90 -7.72 3.06 -9.62
CA LYS A 90 -7.59 4.43 -9.06
C LYS A 90 -6.31 4.57 -8.23
N LEU A 91 -6.04 3.62 -7.34
CA LEU A 91 -4.82 3.59 -6.53
C LEU A 91 -3.56 3.46 -7.41
N ALA A 92 -3.62 2.63 -8.47
CA ALA A 92 -2.53 2.50 -9.43
C ALA A 92 -2.24 3.83 -10.15
N PHE A 93 -3.28 4.62 -10.42
CA PHE A 93 -3.11 5.95 -11.00
C PHE A 93 -2.38 6.89 -10.03
N VAL A 94 -2.82 6.98 -8.78
CA VAL A 94 -2.15 7.78 -7.74
C VAL A 94 -0.68 7.37 -7.59
N HIS A 95 -0.39 6.08 -7.54
CA HIS A 95 0.97 5.56 -7.49
C HIS A 95 1.84 6.08 -8.63
N ARG A 96 1.33 6.05 -9.87
CA ARG A 96 2.07 6.58 -11.04
C ARG A 96 2.32 8.08 -10.93
N VAL A 97 1.34 8.85 -10.47
CA VAL A 97 1.46 10.32 -10.27
C VAL A 97 2.58 10.63 -9.28
N VAL A 98 2.56 9.98 -8.11
CA VAL A 98 3.57 10.16 -7.05
C VAL A 98 4.97 9.84 -7.58
N HIS A 99 5.14 8.68 -8.24
CA HIS A 99 6.43 8.27 -8.76
C HIS A 99 6.93 9.17 -9.91
N SER A 100 6.02 9.66 -10.75
CA SER A 100 6.36 10.62 -11.79
C SER A 100 6.86 11.94 -11.19
N ALA A 101 6.11 12.48 -10.21
CA ALA A 101 6.49 13.71 -9.51
C ALA A 101 7.84 13.56 -8.79
N ALA A 102 8.07 12.44 -8.10
CA ALA A 102 9.34 12.17 -7.41
C ALA A 102 10.53 12.08 -8.38
N ARG A 103 10.36 11.47 -9.55
CA ARG A 103 11.40 11.44 -10.60
C ARG A 103 11.69 12.84 -11.14
N SER A 104 10.67 13.62 -11.44
CA SER A 104 10.83 15.00 -11.92
C SER A 104 11.52 15.88 -10.88
N TYR A 105 11.15 15.74 -9.61
CA TYR A 105 11.79 16.46 -8.51
C TYR A 105 13.28 16.11 -8.39
N LYS A 106 13.64 14.82 -8.42
CA LYS A 106 15.04 14.37 -8.39
C LYS A 106 15.84 14.86 -9.60
N ALA A 107 15.25 14.86 -10.79
CA ALA A 107 15.89 15.36 -12.00
C ALA A 107 16.21 16.86 -11.91
N ASN A 108 15.28 17.66 -11.35
CA ASN A 108 15.47 19.09 -11.17
C ASN A 108 16.44 19.42 -10.03
N ALA A 109 16.44 18.65 -8.94
CA ALA A 109 17.36 18.83 -7.81
C ALA A 109 18.82 18.48 -8.16
N GLY A 110 19.05 17.66 -9.19
CA GLY A 110 20.38 17.28 -9.68
C GLY A 110 20.99 18.22 -10.73
N GLN A 111 20.28 19.27 -11.16
CA GLN A 111 20.85 20.26 -12.08
C GLN A 111 21.66 21.31 -11.29
N PRO A 112 22.99 21.47 -11.54
CA PRO A 112 23.74 22.54 -10.94
C PRO A 112 23.13 23.89 -11.36
N GLN A 113 22.86 24.75 -10.37
CA GLN A 113 22.40 26.11 -10.62
C GLN A 113 23.43 26.80 -11.52
N ARG A 114 23.01 27.16 -12.74
CA ARG A 114 23.82 27.94 -13.68
C ARG A 114 23.93 29.38 -13.23
#